data_AF-A0A259I3J1-F1
#
_entry.id   AF-A0A259I3J1-F1
#
_cell.length_a   1.000
_cell.length_b   1.000
_cell.length_c   1.000
_cell.angle_alpha   90.00
_cell.angle_beta   90.00
_cell.angle_gamma   90.00
#
_symmetry.space_group_name_H-M   'P 1'
#
loop_
_entity.id
_entity.type
_entity.pdbx_description
1 polymer ?
#
loop_
_entity_poly.entity_id
_entity_poly.type
_entity_poly.pdbx_seq_one_letter_code
_entity_poly.pdbx_strand_id
1 'polypeptide(L)'
;MMNNNAVTRYFADNVVLLSFDNKGKMEWSNVIRKSQFDDNSDNFIGYGILNTGDKAHFLFNIQDKRDMVLSDQSLYPDGQIDRNPTFKNMDKGHEFMPRYGKQVGARQMIIPCQYRGSTCFAKIEFN
;
A
#
# COMPACT_ATOMS: atom_id res chain seq x y z
N MET A 1 -14.47 9.87 -38.14
CA MET A 1 -13.81 8.75 -37.43
C MET A 1 -14.12 8.92 -35.95
N MET A 2 -14.96 8.08 -35.35
CA MET A 2 -15.25 8.18 -33.91
C MET A 2 -14.06 7.61 -33.14
N ASN A 3 -13.28 8.48 -32.50
CA ASN A 3 -12.19 8.06 -31.65
C ASN A 3 -12.77 7.63 -30.30
N ASN A 4 -13.11 6.35 -30.18
CA ASN A 4 -13.67 5.77 -28.97
C ASN A 4 -12.52 5.48 -28.00
N ASN A 5 -11.92 6.53 -27.41
CA ASN A 5 -11.01 6.38 -26.27
C ASN A 5 -11.83 5.99 -25.05
N ALA A 6 -12.23 4.72 -24.98
CA ALA A 6 -12.87 4.16 -23.81
C ALA A 6 -11.84 4.13 -22.66
N VAL A 7 -12.00 5.03 -21.69
CA VAL A 7 -11.22 5.01 -20.45
C VAL A 7 -11.77 3.91 -19.56
N THR A 8 -10.91 2.98 -19.14
CA THR A 8 -11.26 1.97 -18.13
C THR A 8 -10.70 2.41 -16.80
N ARG A 9 -11.56 2.64 -15.80
CA ARG A 9 -11.14 3.02 -14.45
C ARG A 9 -11.11 1.81 -13.53
N TYR A 10 -10.00 1.64 -12.83
CA TYR A 10 -9.81 0.63 -11.79
C TYR A 10 -9.94 1.27 -10.41
N PHE A 11 -10.40 0.48 -9.44
CA PHE A 11 -10.60 0.93 -8.06
C PHE A 11 -9.93 -0.02 -7.08
N ALA A 12 -9.36 0.53 -6.02
CA ALA A 12 -8.88 -0.24 -4.88
C ALA A 12 -9.24 0.52 -3.60
N ASP A 13 -10.39 0.19 -3.03
CA ASP A 13 -10.90 0.83 -1.82
C ASP A 13 -10.38 0.14 -0.54
N ASN A 14 -11.16 0.23 0.54
CA ASN A 14 -10.81 -0.17 1.89
C ASN A 14 -10.27 -1.60 2.01
N VAL A 15 -9.45 -1.83 3.04
CA VAL A 15 -9.01 -3.16 3.45
C VAL A 15 -9.73 -3.54 4.74
N VAL A 16 -10.44 -4.67 4.72
CA VAL A 16 -11.11 -5.23 5.91
C VAL A 16 -10.15 -6.19 6.62
N LEU A 17 -10.05 -6.05 7.94
CA LEU A 17 -9.16 -6.81 8.80
C LEU A 17 -10.00 -7.52 9.85
N LEU A 18 -9.83 -8.83 9.97
CA LEU A 18 -10.59 -9.68 10.88
C LEU A 18 -9.61 -10.56 11.65
N SER A 19 -9.68 -10.57 12.98
CA SER A 19 -8.98 -11.54 13.81
C SER A 19 -9.94 -12.57 14.37
N PHE A 20 -9.48 -13.81 14.41
CA PHE A 20 -10.21 -14.95 14.94
C PHE A 20 -9.31 -15.75 15.88
N ASP A 21 -9.88 -16.23 16.97
CA ASP A 21 -9.22 -17.18 17.85
C ASP A 21 -9.13 -18.58 17.21
N ASN A 22 -8.49 -19.52 17.92
CA ASN A 22 -8.34 -20.90 17.47
C ASN A 22 -9.66 -21.70 17.39
N LYS A 23 -10.78 -21.14 17.85
CA LYS A 23 -12.14 -21.71 17.75
C LYS A 23 -12.98 -21.01 16.68
N GLY A 24 -12.41 -20.05 15.95
CA GLY A 24 -13.11 -19.27 14.93
C GLY A 24 -14.01 -18.18 15.49
N LYS A 25 -13.89 -17.83 16.78
CA LYS A 25 -14.59 -16.68 17.35
C LYS A 25 -13.85 -15.40 16.97
N MET A 26 -14.57 -14.42 16.45
CA MET A 26 -13.99 -13.11 16.13
C MET A 26 -13.52 -12.41 17.41
N GLU A 27 -12.25 -12.00 17.42
CA GLU A 27 -11.65 -11.24 18.52
C GLU A 27 -11.84 -9.73 18.32
N TRP A 28 -11.50 -9.26 17.12
CA TRP A 28 -11.69 -7.88 16.71
C TRP A 28 -11.85 -7.78 15.19
N SER A 29 -12.39 -6.66 14.73
CA SER A 29 -12.45 -6.30 13.32
C SER A 29 -12.12 -4.83 13.14
N ASN A 30 -11.45 -4.51 12.05
CA ASN A 30 -11.06 -3.15 11.70
C ASN A 30 -11.07 -2.93 10.19
N VAL A 31 -10.97 -1.66 9.79
CA VAL A 31 -10.92 -1.27 8.39
C VAL A 31 -9.84 -0.21 8.18
N ILE A 32 -8.86 -0.53 7.33
CA ILE A 32 -7.96 0.48 6.78
C ILE A 32 -8.71 1.22 5.68
N ARG A 33 -9.01 2.49 5.95
CA ARG A 33 -9.71 3.36 5.01
C ARG A 33 -8.73 3.91 3.99
N LYS A 34 -8.94 3.56 2.73
CA LYS A 34 -8.24 4.11 1.57
C LYS A 34 -9.23 4.23 0.42
N SER A 35 -9.02 5.22 -0.43
CA SER A 35 -9.77 5.40 -1.68
C SER A 35 -8.74 5.65 -2.77
N GLN A 36 -8.64 4.71 -3.70
CA GLN A 36 -7.68 4.77 -4.80
C GLN A 36 -8.42 4.39 -6.08
N PHE A 37 -8.15 5.15 -7.14
CA PHE A 37 -8.55 4.81 -8.48
C PHE A 37 -7.44 5.18 -9.44
N ASP A 38 -7.41 4.53 -10.59
CA ASP A 38 -6.48 4.85 -11.66
C ASP A 38 -7.11 4.51 -13.01
N ASP A 39 -6.78 5.29 -14.03
CA ASP A 39 -7.32 5.18 -15.37
C ASP A 39 -6.35 4.43 -16.27
N ASN A 40 -6.85 3.37 -16.90
CA ASN A 40 -6.13 2.50 -17.85
C ASN A 40 -4.99 1.65 -17.23
N SER A 41 -4.83 1.65 -15.90
CA SER A 41 -3.93 0.74 -15.18
C SER A 41 -4.43 0.48 -13.77
N ASP A 42 -4.03 -0.66 -13.17
CA ASP A 42 -4.22 -0.96 -11.75
C ASP A 42 -2.89 -1.15 -11.00
N ASN A 43 -1.76 -0.83 -11.64
CA ASN A 43 -0.41 -1.09 -11.13
C ASN A 43 -0.08 -0.28 -9.87
N PHE A 44 -0.60 0.95 -9.77
CA PHE A 44 -0.27 1.91 -8.70
C PHE A 44 -1.28 1.92 -7.55
N ILE A 45 -2.34 1.10 -7.65
CA ILE A 45 -3.42 1.02 -6.66
C ILE A 45 -3.42 -0.34 -5.94
N GLY A 46 -3.99 -0.37 -4.75
CA GLY A 46 -3.92 -1.52 -3.85
C GLY A 46 -2.88 -1.30 -2.76
N TYR A 47 -2.45 -2.39 -2.13
CA TYR A 47 -1.58 -2.35 -0.96
C TYR A 47 -0.59 -3.52 -0.95
N GLY A 48 0.56 -3.31 -0.31
CA GLY A 48 1.51 -4.36 0.09
C GLY A 48 1.49 -4.55 1.60
N ILE A 49 1.82 -5.75 2.07
CA ILE A 49 1.93 -6.06 3.51
C ILE A 49 3.37 -6.46 3.84
N LEU A 50 3.92 -5.88 4.91
CA LEU A 50 5.16 -6.33 5.55
C LEU A 50 4.90 -6.64 7.02
N ASN A 51 5.28 -7.83 7.48
CA ASN A 51 5.20 -8.22 8.88
C ASN A 51 6.57 -8.04 9.55
N THR A 52 6.68 -7.12 10.51
CA THR A 52 7.93 -6.86 11.26
C THR A 52 8.07 -7.70 12.54
N GLY A 53 7.08 -8.54 12.85
CA GLY A 53 7.01 -9.37 14.05
C GLY A 53 6.23 -8.73 15.20
N ASP A 54 6.35 -7.42 15.39
CA ASP A 54 5.60 -6.64 16.39
C ASP A 54 4.28 -6.08 15.84
N LYS A 55 4.22 -5.82 14.53
CA LYS A 55 3.05 -5.29 13.83
C LYS A 55 3.08 -5.67 12.34
N ALA A 56 1.96 -5.52 11.66
CA ALA A 56 1.86 -5.62 10.21
C ALA A 56 1.74 -4.23 9.59
N HIS A 57 2.60 -3.90 8.64
CA HIS A 57 2.59 -2.64 7.90
C HIS A 57 1.81 -2.81 6.59
N PHE A 58 0.83 -1.94 6.38
CA PHE A 58 0.04 -1.84 5.15
C PHE A 58 0.51 -0.62 4.37
N LEU A 59 1.17 -0.89 3.25
CA LEU A 59 1.77 0.12 2.38
C LEU A 59 0.87 0.37 1.18
N PHE A 60 0.45 1.61 0.96
CA PHE A 60 -0.40 1.98 -0.18
C PHE A 60 -0.20 3.44 -0.55
N ASN A 61 -0.41 3.78 -1.81
CA ASN A 61 -0.28 5.17 -2.26
C ASN A 61 -1.49 6.01 -1.83
N ILE A 62 -1.23 7.21 -1.35
CA ILE A 62 -2.24 8.24 -1.12
C ILE A 62 -1.92 9.45 -1.99
N GLN A 63 -2.98 10.11 -2.50
CA GLN A 63 -2.82 11.40 -3.14
C GLN A 63 -2.63 12.47 -2.05
N ASP A 64 -1.45 13.06 -1.99
CA ASP A 64 -1.19 14.26 -1.19
C ASP A 64 -0.95 15.45 -2.15
N LYS A 65 -1.93 16.36 -2.19
CA LYS A 65 -2.00 17.45 -3.18
C LYS A 65 -1.89 16.94 -4.62
N ARG A 66 -0.71 17.06 -5.24
CA ARG A 66 -0.43 16.62 -6.62
C ARG A 66 0.51 15.43 -6.69
N ASP A 67 1.05 15.00 -5.57
CA ASP A 67 2.02 13.92 -5.49
C ASP A 67 1.34 12.64 -4.99
N MET A 68 1.73 11.51 -5.57
CA MET A 68 1.40 10.19 -5.04
C MET A 68 2.46 9.80 -4.03
N VAL A 69 2.05 9.64 -2.77
CA VAL A 69 2.95 9.38 -1.64
C VAL A 69 2.68 7.97 -1.12
N LEU A 70 3.75 7.20 -0.88
CA LEU A 70 3.62 5.91 -0.22
C LEU A 70 3.29 6.13 1.27
N SER A 71 2.11 5.70 1.68
CA SER A 71 1.61 5.74 3.05
C SER A 71 1.87 4.40 3.74
N ASP A 72 1.99 4.45 5.07
CA ASP A 72 2.11 3.28 5.94
C ASP A 72 1.08 3.37 7.07
N GLN A 73 0.29 2.31 7.23
CA GLN A 73 -0.54 2.09 8.41
C GLN A 73 -0.15 0.76 9.07
N SER A 74 0.16 0.80 10.36
CA SER A 74 0.48 -0.39 11.13
C SER A 74 -0.73 -0.95 11.84
N LEU A 75 -0.89 -2.27 11.77
CA LEU A 75 -1.84 -3.07 12.54
C LEU A 75 -1.10 -3.83 13.64
N TYR A 76 -1.47 -3.59 14.89
CA TYR A 76 -0.96 -4.34 16.04
C TYR A 76 -1.80 -5.61 16.29
N PRO A 77 -1.25 -6.61 17.02
CA PRO A 77 -1.97 -7.87 17.30
C PRO A 77 -3.31 -7.70 18.03
N ASP A 78 -3.47 -6.63 18.80
CA ASP A 78 -4.71 -6.28 19.51
C ASP A 78 -5.75 -5.57 18.63
N GLY A 79 -5.43 -5.33 17.36
CA GLY A 79 -6.28 -4.65 16.41
C GLY A 79 -6.08 -3.13 16.36
N GLN A 80 -5.21 -2.53 17.18
CA GLN A 80 -4.92 -1.10 17.06
C GLN A 80 -4.34 -0.79 15.67
N ILE A 81 -4.79 0.31 15.06
CA ILE A 81 -4.25 0.82 13.80
C ILE A 81 -3.62 2.19 14.03
N ASP A 82 -2.34 2.31 13.70
CA ASP A 82 -1.60 3.57 13.70
C ASP A 82 -1.33 4.03 12.27
N ARG A 83 -1.50 5.33 12.01
CA ARG A 83 -1.01 5.97 10.78
C ARG A 83 0.40 6.47 11.03
N ASN A 84 1.38 5.93 10.31
CA ASN A 84 2.77 6.27 10.52
C ASN A 84 3.15 7.55 9.76
N PRO A 85 4.19 8.28 10.23
CA PRO A 85 4.79 9.35 9.45
C PRO A 85 5.25 8.86 8.08
N THR A 86 5.28 9.76 7.11
CA THR A 86 5.80 9.47 5.77
C THR A 86 7.26 9.04 5.83
N PHE A 87 7.66 8.16 4.90
CA PHE A 87 9.03 7.68 4.80
C PHE A 87 10.02 8.84 4.64
N LYS A 88 11.11 8.78 5.39
CA LYS A 88 12.25 9.70 5.23
C LYS A 88 12.97 9.38 3.91
N ASN A 89 13.55 10.40 3.28
CA ASN A 89 14.32 10.27 2.03
C ASN A 89 13.53 9.68 0.84
N MET A 90 12.23 9.98 0.76
CA MET A 90 11.46 9.63 -0.42
C MET A 90 11.76 10.62 -1.55
N ASP A 91 12.51 10.17 -2.56
CA ASP A 91 12.83 10.97 -3.73
C ASP A 91 11.56 11.33 -4.50
N LYS A 92 11.39 12.61 -4.83
CA LYS A 92 10.20 13.12 -5.50
C LYS A 92 10.01 12.47 -6.88
N GLY A 93 8.75 12.21 -7.24
CA GLY A 93 8.35 11.74 -8.56
C GLY A 93 8.47 10.24 -8.77
N HIS A 94 8.71 9.46 -7.72
CA HIS A 94 8.60 8.00 -7.76
C HIS A 94 7.17 7.57 -7.49
N GLU A 95 6.62 6.77 -8.39
CA GLU A 95 5.29 6.18 -8.26
C GLU A 95 5.45 4.71 -7.88
N PHE A 96 5.09 4.37 -6.65
CA PHE A 96 5.26 3.03 -6.12
C PHE A 96 4.15 2.10 -6.61
N MET A 97 4.45 0.81 -6.69
CA MET A 97 3.48 -0.24 -7.04
C MET A 97 3.35 -1.24 -5.87
N PRO A 98 2.64 -0.87 -4.77
CA PRO A 98 2.73 -1.56 -3.48
C PRO A 98 2.23 -3.01 -3.53
N ARG A 99 1.27 -3.31 -4.40
CA ARG A 99 0.72 -4.66 -4.60
C ARG A 99 1.79 -5.69 -5.01
N TYR A 100 2.84 -5.23 -5.69
CA TYR A 100 3.94 -6.07 -6.13
C TYR A 100 5.13 -6.06 -5.16
N GLY A 101 4.96 -5.44 -3.98
CA GLY A 101 5.96 -5.44 -2.93
C GLY A 101 6.24 -6.84 -2.39
N LYS A 102 7.52 -7.17 -2.18
CA LYS A 102 7.94 -8.44 -1.61
C LYS A 102 8.80 -8.22 -0.38
N GLN A 103 8.40 -8.81 0.75
CA GLN A 103 9.23 -8.87 1.93
C GLN A 103 10.44 -9.79 1.66
N VAL A 104 11.64 -9.24 1.83
CA VAL A 104 12.93 -9.91 1.55
C VAL A 104 13.77 -10.13 2.81
N GLY A 105 13.32 -9.58 3.95
CA GLY A 105 13.94 -9.77 5.26
C GLY A 105 12.95 -9.52 6.38
N ALA A 106 13.39 -9.67 7.64
CA ALA A 106 12.52 -9.51 8.81
C ALA A 106 11.84 -8.13 8.89
N ARG A 107 12.52 -7.08 8.44
CA ARG A 107 12.03 -5.69 8.47
C ARG A 107 12.28 -4.96 7.14
N GLN A 108 12.42 -5.71 6.05
CA GLN A 108 12.82 -5.19 4.74
C GLN A 108 11.90 -5.69 3.63
N MET A 109 11.50 -4.79 2.74
CA MET A 109 10.71 -5.07 1.54
C MET A 109 11.31 -4.39 0.32
N ILE A 110 11.19 -5.02 -0.84
CA ILE A 110 11.42 -4.39 -2.13
C ILE A 110 10.08 -4.09 -2.79
N ILE A 111 9.86 -2.84 -3.22
CA ILE A 111 8.66 -2.40 -3.95
C ILE A 111 9.07 -1.89 -5.33
N PRO A 112 8.49 -2.41 -6.42
CA PRO A 112 8.67 -1.81 -7.74
C PRO A 112 8.12 -0.38 -7.77
N CYS A 113 8.81 0.49 -8.49
CA CYS A 113 8.39 1.87 -8.71
C CYS A 113 8.57 2.26 -10.17
N GLN A 114 7.93 3.36 -10.58
CA GLN A 114 8.23 4.04 -11.82
C GLN A 114 8.79 5.42 -11.54
N TYR A 115 9.83 5.79 -12.29
CA TYR A 115 10.39 7.14 -12.29
C TYR A 115 10.64 7.55 -13.74
N ARG A 116 9.94 8.62 -14.18
CA ARG A 116 10.06 9.17 -15.55
C ARG A 116 9.96 8.09 -16.64
N GLY A 117 8.97 7.20 -16.52
CA GLY A 117 8.73 6.13 -17.48
C GLY A 117 9.57 4.85 -17.26
N SER A 118 10.62 4.90 -16.45
CA SER A 118 11.50 3.74 -16.20
C SER A 118 11.12 2.99 -14.93
N THR A 119 11.18 1.66 -14.96
CA THR A 119 10.98 0.82 -13.77
C THR A 119 12.21 0.88 -12.86
N CYS A 120 11.96 1.02 -11.56
CA CYS A 120 12.94 1.00 -10.49
C CYS A 120 12.49 0.09 -9.35
N PHE A 121 13.36 -0.15 -8.36
CA PHE A 121 13.06 -0.93 -7.17
C PHE A 121 13.48 -0.16 -5.93
N ALA A 122 12.51 0.18 -5.08
CA ALA A 122 12.75 0.83 -3.81
C ALA A 122 12.89 -0.21 -2.69
N LYS A 123 13.91 -0.04 -1.85
CA LYS A 123 14.04 -0.80 -0.60
C LYS A 123 13.37 -0.02 0.53
N ILE A 124 12.36 -0.62 1.14
CA ILE A 124 11.72 -0.14 2.36
C ILE A 124 12.31 -0.91 3.54
N GLU A 125 12.73 -0.19 4.57
CA GLU A 125 13.37 -0.75 5.76
C GLU A 125 12.81 -0.08 7.01
N PHE A 126 12.32 -0.90 7.94
CA PHE A 126 11.83 -0.45 9.23
C PHE A 126 12.91 -0.68 10.29
N ASN A 127 13.30 0.39 10.99
CA ASN A 127 14.21 0.31 12.14
C ASN A 127 13.47 -0.07 13.41
#